data_AF-A0A6N7HGL0-F1
#
_entry.id   AF-A0A6N7HGL0-F1
#
_cell.length_a   1.000
_cell.length_b   1.000
_cell.length_c   1.000
_cell.angle_alpha   90.00
_cell.angle_beta   90.00
_cell.angle_gamma   90.00
#
_symmetry.space_group_name_H-M   'P 1'
#
loop_
_entity.id
_entity.type
_entity.pdbx_description
1 polymer ?
#
loop_
_entity_poly.entity_id
_entity_poly.type
_entity_poly.pdbx_seq_one_letter_code
_entity_poly.pdbx_strand_id
1 'polypeptide(L)'
;MAPPDVGVMAPTTAETSWFCCGSGWGPCGSAGGGACGNCQSGSRHCAWPNTSDACFAITRPDRCGDSLLRRTCGHTFYVRNLCRSTEIAVRIADCGPQTDLWCGERSCCSGNCATNRLLDLTPSAYSAIGNLSSGIMPVAIHS
;
A
#
# COMPACT_ATOMS: atom_id res chain seq x y z
N MET A 1 -16.74 -13.43 28.19
CA MET A 1 -15.57 -12.88 27.47
C MET A 1 -15.66 -13.36 26.04
N ALA A 2 -15.90 -12.45 25.10
CA ALA A 2 -15.78 -12.78 23.68
C ALA A 2 -14.29 -13.00 23.34
N PRO A 3 -13.95 -13.88 22.39
CA PRO A 3 -12.58 -14.02 21.92
C PRO A 3 -12.12 -12.70 21.29
N PRO A 4 -10.82 -12.36 21.33
CA PRO A 4 -10.30 -11.19 20.62
C PRO A 4 -10.62 -11.34 19.13
N ASP A 5 -11.29 -10.33 18.58
CA ASP A 5 -11.79 -10.29 17.22
C ASP A 5 -10.70 -10.63 16.19
N VAL A 6 -11.14 -11.31 15.14
CA VAL A 6 -10.36 -11.76 13.98
C VAL A 6 -9.62 -10.58 13.35
N GLY A 7 -8.36 -10.37 13.75
CA GLY A 7 -7.33 -9.64 13.00
C GLY A 7 -7.78 -8.34 12.32
N VAL A 8 -8.64 -7.52 12.93
CA VAL A 8 -9.05 -6.22 12.37
C VAL A 8 -7.91 -5.24 12.65
N MET A 9 -7.30 -4.68 11.60
CA MET A 9 -6.42 -3.53 11.79
C MET A 9 -7.28 -2.36 12.29
N ALA A 10 -6.85 -1.70 13.36
CA ALA A 10 -7.30 -0.33 13.59
C ALA A 10 -7.00 0.47 12.32
N PRO A 11 -7.95 1.27 11.81
CA PRO A 11 -7.71 2.10 10.62
C PRO A 11 -6.43 2.90 10.80
N THR A 12 -5.49 2.75 9.86
CA THR A 12 -4.25 3.54 9.85
C THR A 12 -4.25 4.49 8.67
N THR A 13 -3.66 5.66 8.85
CA THR A 13 -3.41 6.60 7.77
C THR A 13 -1.95 6.48 7.34
N ALA A 14 -1.73 6.37 6.04
CA ALA A 14 -0.38 6.26 5.47
C ALA A 14 -0.26 7.11 4.22
N GLU A 15 0.98 7.47 3.88
CA GLU A 15 1.24 7.88 2.52
C GLU A 15 1.27 6.66 1.61
N THR A 16 0.73 6.80 0.40
CA THR A 16 0.81 5.78 -0.64
C THR A 16 1.42 6.34 -1.93
N SER A 17 2.23 5.53 -2.60
CA SER A 17 2.73 5.80 -3.94
C SER A 17 2.23 4.76 -4.95
N TRP A 18 2.81 4.71 -6.14
CA TRP A 18 2.50 3.67 -7.12
C TRP A 18 3.73 3.03 -7.74
N PHE A 19 3.59 1.78 -8.20
CA PHE A 19 4.67 1.00 -8.79
C PHE A 19 4.20 0.13 -9.96
N CYS A 20 5.12 -0.15 -10.89
CA CYS A 20 4.88 -1.05 -12.02
C CYS A 20 5.23 -2.50 -11.65
N CYS A 21 4.38 -3.45 -12.04
CA CYS A 21 4.65 -4.88 -11.95
C CYS A 21 3.92 -5.68 -13.05
N GLY A 22 4.42 -6.88 -13.35
CA GLY A 22 3.83 -7.80 -14.32
C GLY A 22 3.63 -7.21 -15.72
N SER A 23 2.51 -7.58 -16.36
CA SER A 23 2.12 -7.00 -17.64
C SER A 23 1.89 -5.50 -17.50
N GLY A 24 2.47 -4.72 -18.42
CA GLY A 24 2.34 -3.26 -18.44
C GLY A 24 0.89 -2.78 -18.49
N TRP A 25 0.62 -1.67 -17.83
CA TRP A 25 -0.66 -0.94 -17.85
C TRP A 25 -0.40 0.54 -17.60
N GLY A 26 -1.11 1.41 -18.31
CA GLY A 26 -0.89 2.85 -18.24
C GLY A 26 0.57 3.19 -18.61
N PRO A 27 1.33 3.90 -17.74
CA PRO A 27 2.71 4.27 -18.03
C PRO A 27 3.72 3.12 -17.90
N CYS A 28 3.29 1.94 -17.43
CA CYS A 28 4.20 0.81 -17.18
C CYS A 28 4.50 -0.01 -18.43
N GLY A 29 5.78 -0.35 -18.62
CA GLY A 29 6.21 -1.46 -19.49
C GLY A 29 6.03 -2.82 -18.82
N SER A 30 6.60 -3.87 -19.43
CA SER A 30 6.64 -5.20 -18.80
C SER A 30 7.63 -5.21 -17.63
N ALA A 31 7.22 -5.76 -16.49
CA ALA A 31 8.02 -5.88 -15.27
C ALA A 31 7.88 -7.28 -14.63
N GLY A 32 8.64 -7.55 -13.56
CA GLY A 32 8.52 -8.79 -12.80
C GLY A 32 7.16 -8.92 -12.11
N GLY A 33 6.71 -10.15 -11.83
CA GLY A 33 5.43 -10.43 -11.17
C GLY A 33 5.37 -10.07 -9.68
N GLY A 34 6.28 -9.24 -9.18
CA GLY A 34 6.44 -8.93 -7.75
C GLY A 34 6.88 -10.13 -6.92
N ALA A 35 7.10 -9.91 -5.63
CA ALA A 35 7.49 -10.93 -4.65
C ALA A 35 6.48 -12.08 -4.53
N CYS A 36 5.20 -11.85 -4.87
CA CYS A 36 4.17 -12.88 -4.87
C CYS A 36 4.05 -13.64 -6.22
N GLY A 37 4.80 -13.22 -7.25
CA GLY A 37 4.86 -13.87 -8.57
C GLY A 37 3.65 -13.63 -9.48
N ASN A 38 2.62 -12.93 -9.03
CA ASN A 38 1.36 -12.71 -9.76
C ASN A 38 0.89 -11.24 -9.80
N CYS A 39 1.78 -10.30 -9.48
CA CYS A 39 1.50 -8.88 -9.57
C CYS A 39 1.26 -8.45 -11.02
N GLN A 40 0.29 -7.56 -11.24
CA GLN A 40 -0.10 -7.06 -12.55
C GLN A 40 -0.49 -5.59 -12.43
N SER A 41 0.14 -4.72 -13.22
CA SER A 41 -0.09 -3.26 -13.17
C SER A 41 -1.54 -2.87 -13.48
N GLY A 42 -2.24 -3.70 -14.26
CA GLY A 42 -3.64 -3.51 -14.65
C GLY A 42 -4.68 -4.00 -13.64
N SER A 43 -4.27 -4.73 -12.60
CA SER A 43 -5.14 -5.29 -11.57
C SER A 43 -5.08 -4.43 -10.31
N ARG A 44 -6.07 -4.53 -9.40
CA ARG A 44 -6.06 -3.78 -8.13
C ARG A 44 -5.16 -4.44 -7.09
N HIS A 45 -3.86 -4.40 -7.33
CA HIS A 45 -2.85 -4.97 -6.43
C HIS A 45 -2.06 -3.89 -5.69
N CYS A 46 -1.37 -4.29 -4.63
CA CYS A 46 -0.46 -3.45 -3.88
C CYS A 46 0.80 -4.19 -3.39
N ALA A 47 1.83 -3.43 -3.04
CA ALA A 47 2.95 -3.87 -2.23
C ALA A 47 2.66 -3.59 -0.74
N TRP A 48 2.96 -4.55 0.13
CA TRP A 48 2.86 -4.36 1.59
C TRP A 48 4.20 -4.67 2.29
N PRO A 49 4.64 -3.85 3.27
CA PRO A 49 6.00 -3.94 3.80
C PRO A 49 6.20 -5.09 4.78
N ASN A 50 5.14 -5.71 5.31
CA ASN A 50 5.24 -6.82 6.24
C ASN A 50 4.55 -8.08 5.69
N THR A 51 4.98 -8.55 4.52
CA THR A 51 4.43 -9.78 3.88
C THR A 51 5.12 -11.08 4.30
N SER A 52 6.39 -10.99 4.66
CA SER A 52 7.23 -12.10 5.14
C SER A 52 8.38 -11.51 5.97
N ASP A 53 9.16 -12.36 6.63
CA ASP A 53 10.32 -11.88 7.40
C ASP A 53 11.38 -11.27 6.49
N ALA A 54 11.59 -11.86 5.30
CA ALA A 54 12.48 -11.31 4.29
C ALA A 54 12.01 -9.94 3.79
N CYS A 55 10.69 -9.76 3.60
CA CYS A 55 10.14 -8.46 3.24
C CYS A 55 10.31 -7.43 4.35
N PHE A 56 9.93 -7.81 5.58
CA PHE A 56 10.06 -6.92 6.72
C PHE A 56 11.52 -6.49 6.96
N ALA A 57 12.48 -7.41 6.77
CA ALA A 57 13.90 -7.14 6.95
C ALA A 57 14.44 -6.03 6.03
N ILE A 58 13.85 -5.85 4.85
CA ILE A 58 14.23 -4.79 3.91
C ILE A 58 13.39 -3.52 4.07
N THR A 59 12.10 -3.61 4.39
CA THR A 59 11.18 -2.46 4.39
C THR A 59 11.15 -1.68 5.69
N ARG A 60 11.32 -2.38 6.81
CA ARG A 60 11.51 -1.82 8.16
C ARG A 60 10.60 -0.64 8.54
N PRO A 61 9.26 -0.75 8.40
CA PRO A 61 8.34 0.30 8.85
C PRO A 61 8.46 0.60 10.35
N ASP A 62 8.94 -0.35 11.15
CA ASP A 62 9.21 -0.18 12.58
C ASP A 62 10.24 0.91 12.87
N ARG A 63 11.20 1.15 11.97
CA ARG A 63 12.19 2.22 12.10
C ARG A 63 11.56 3.61 11.98
N CYS A 64 10.41 3.72 11.33
CA CYS A 64 9.63 4.96 11.24
C CYS A 64 8.57 5.09 12.35
N GLY A 65 8.52 4.14 13.29
CA GLY A 65 7.53 4.11 14.38
C GLY A 65 6.23 3.39 14.03
N ASP A 66 6.12 2.77 12.85
CA ASP A 66 4.90 2.08 12.41
C ASP A 66 4.94 0.59 12.78
N SER A 67 3.95 0.15 13.57
CA SER A 67 3.74 -1.26 13.87
C SER A 67 2.67 -1.83 12.93
N LEU A 68 3.11 -2.51 11.86
CA LEU A 68 2.23 -3.09 10.86
C LEU A 68 2.01 -4.60 11.10
N LEU A 69 0.75 -5.04 11.02
CA LEU A 69 0.43 -6.47 11.07
C LEU A 69 1.02 -7.21 9.85
N ARG A 70 1.45 -8.45 10.10
CA ARG A 70 1.88 -9.38 9.03
C ARG A 70 0.67 -9.72 8.17
N ARG A 71 0.75 -9.40 6.87
CA ARG A 71 -0.28 -9.73 5.87
C ARG A 71 0.40 -10.27 4.63
N THR A 72 0.11 -11.52 4.29
CA THR A 72 0.80 -12.25 3.23
C THR A 72 0.17 -12.02 1.86
N CYS A 73 0.86 -12.46 0.81
CA CYS A 73 0.36 -12.48 -0.57
C CYS A 73 -1.07 -13.00 -0.66
N GLY A 74 -1.93 -12.28 -1.38
CA GLY A 74 -3.33 -12.65 -1.58
C GLY A 74 -4.30 -12.09 -0.54
N HIS A 75 -3.82 -11.55 0.58
CA HIS A 75 -4.70 -10.84 1.51
C HIS A 75 -5.26 -9.56 0.88
N THR A 76 -6.50 -9.21 1.23
CA THR A 76 -7.23 -8.06 0.69
C THR A 76 -7.66 -7.13 1.82
N PHE A 77 -7.56 -5.84 1.58
CA PHE A 77 -8.02 -4.78 2.47
C PHE A 77 -8.50 -3.56 1.67
N TYR A 78 -9.12 -2.60 2.35
CA TYR A 78 -9.67 -1.40 1.74
C TYR A 78 -8.74 -0.20 1.89
N VAL A 79 -8.70 0.62 0.84
CA VAL A 79 -7.88 1.83 0.76
C VAL A 79 -8.76 2.98 0.28
N ARG A 80 -8.79 4.06 1.05
CA ARG A 80 -9.54 5.28 0.74
C ARG A 80 -8.60 6.47 0.66
N ASN A 81 -8.67 7.24 -0.42
CA ASN A 81 -7.92 8.49 -0.54
C ASN A 81 -8.48 9.53 0.44
N LEU A 82 -7.66 10.17 1.28
CA LEU A 82 -8.13 11.19 2.23
C LEU A 82 -8.60 12.48 1.55
N CYS A 83 -8.24 12.71 0.29
CA CYS A 83 -8.75 13.81 -0.53
C CYS A 83 -10.19 13.63 -1.03
N ARG A 84 -10.69 12.39 -1.06
CA ARG A 84 -11.92 12.01 -1.77
C ARG A 84 -12.71 11.00 -0.94
N SER A 85 -13.92 10.68 -1.36
CA SER A 85 -14.71 9.62 -0.73
C SER A 85 -14.49 8.25 -1.37
N THR A 86 -13.78 8.17 -2.50
CA THR A 86 -13.59 6.92 -3.24
C THR A 86 -12.69 5.94 -2.50
N GLU A 87 -13.16 4.71 -2.40
CA GLU A 87 -12.50 3.59 -1.74
C GLU A 87 -12.44 2.39 -2.68
N ILE A 88 -11.38 1.61 -2.56
CA ILE A 88 -11.18 0.38 -3.32
C ILE A 88 -10.67 -0.73 -2.42
N ALA A 89 -11.06 -1.96 -2.73
CA ALA A 89 -10.37 -3.15 -2.25
C ALA A 89 -9.10 -3.38 -3.10
N VAL A 90 -7.99 -3.68 -2.44
CA VAL A 90 -6.71 -4.04 -3.08
C VAL A 90 -6.20 -5.35 -2.52
N ARG A 91 -5.48 -6.11 -3.36
CA ARG A 91 -4.89 -7.39 -2.98
C ARG A 91 -3.36 -7.30 -2.93
N ILE A 92 -2.76 -7.80 -1.86
CA ILE A 92 -1.31 -7.82 -1.73
C ILE A 92 -0.72 -8.77 -2.78
N ALA A 93 0.17 -8.24 -3.62
CA ALA A 93 0.86 -8.98 -4.67
C ALA A 93 2.37 -8.69 -4.73
N ASP A 94 2.89 -7.84 -3.84
CA ASP A 94 4.32 -7.55 -3.75
C ASP A 94 4.77 -7.21 -2.32
N CYS A 95 6.08 -7.21 -2.12
CA CYS A 95 6.76 -6.68 -0.95
C CYS A 95 7.18 -5.23 -1.19
N GLY A 96 6.92 -4.36 -0.23
CA GLY A 96 7.29 -2.95 -0.30
C GLY A 96 6.18 -2.05 0.22
N PRO A 97 6.36 -0.72 0.19
CA PRO A 97 7.58 0.01 -0.12
C PRO A 97 8.72 -0.29 0.88
N GLN A 98 9.94 0.13 0.53
CA GLN A 98 11.02 0.23 1.50
C GLN A 98 10.79 1.45 2.40
N THR A 99 9.89 1.31 3.38
CA THR A 99 9.37 2.39 4.22
C THR A 99 10.48 3.20 4.90
N ASP A 100 11.54 2.56 5.39
CA ASP A 100 12.60 3.23 6.14
C ASP A 100 13.42 4.26 5.34
N LEU A 101 13.37 4.23 4.01
CA LEU A 101 13.92 5.29 3.15
C LEU A 101 13.09 6.58 3.16
N TRP A 102 11.83 6.51 3.59
CA TRP A 102 10.84 7.58 3.49
C TRP A 102 10.22 7.92 4.86
N CYS A 103 10.91 7.61 5.97
CA CYS A 103 10.43 7.98 7.31
C CYS A 103 10.21 9.50 7.39
N GLY A 104 9.03 9.90 7.87
CA GLY A 104 8.63 11.29 8.00
C GLY A 104 8.15 11.96 6.70
N GLU A 105 8.17 11.25 5.56
CA GLU A 105 7.49 11.70 4.35
C GLU A 105 6.01 11.97 4.67
N ARG A 106 5.46 13.04 4.10
CA ARG A 106 4.15 13.54 4.47
C ARG A 106 3.43 14.09 3.26
N SER A 107 2.20 13.64 3.08
CA SER A 107 1.24 14.19 2.13
C SER A 107 -0.03 14.60 2.87
N CYS A 108 -0.64 15.68 2.39
CA CYS A 108 -1.81 16.28 3.02
C CYS A 108 -2.87 16.60 1.98
N CYS A 109 -4.12 16.52 2.40
CA CYS A 109 -5.25 16.95 1.61
C CYS A 109 -6.28 17.66 2.47
N SER A 110 -6.44 18.96 2.23
CA SER A 110 -7.39 19.81 2.97
C SER A 110 -7.27 19.66 4.49
N GLY A 111 -6.04 19.59 5.01
CA GLY A 111 -5.75 19.43 6.44
C GLY A 111 -5.66 17.98 6.94
N ASN A 112 -6.15 16.99 6.17
CA ASN A 112 -5.96 15.58 6.50
C ASN A 112 -4.61 15.11 5.97
N CYS A 113 -3.69 14.82 6.87
CA CYS A 113 -2.34 14.39 6.51
C CYS A 113 -2.12 12.94 6.88
N ALA A 114 -1.30 12.28 6.08
CA ALA A 114 -0.71 11.00 6.41
C ALA A 114 0.81 11.11 6.34
N THR A 115 1.49 10.26 7.09
CA THR A 115 2.95 10.20 7.13
C THR A 115 3.41 8.78 6.86
N ASN A 116 4.68 8.66 6.47
CA ASN A 116 5.37 7.41 6.16
C ASN A 116 4.73 6.68 4.98
N ARG A 117 5.56 6.30 4.00
CA ARG A 117 5.09 5.54 2.86
C ARG A 117 4.96 4.07 3.24
N LEU A 118 3.72 3.61 3.44
CA LEU A 118 3.43 2.24 3.91
C LEU A 118 2.78 1.36 2.83
N LEU A 119 2.43 1.93 1.68
CA LEU A 119 1.69 1.25 0.65
C LEU A 119 2.12 1.75 -0.74
N ASP A 120 2.40 0.83 -1.66
CA ASP A 120 2.50 1.15 -3.08
C ASP A 120 1.36 0.46 -3.82
N LEU A 121 0.59 1.24 -4.57
CA LEU A 121 -0.50 0.74 -5.39
C LEU A 121 -0.01 0.45 -6.80
N THR A 122 -0.52 -0.60 -7.41
CA THR A 122 -0.43 -0.72 -8.88
C THR A 122 -1.13 0.48 -9.54
N PRO A 123 -0.73 0.90 -10.75
CA PRO A 123 -1.30 2.09 -11.35
C PRO A 123 -2.80 1.96 -11.61
N SER A 124 -3.33 0.76 -11.85
CA SER A 124 -4.78 0.52 -11.91
C SER A 124 -5.48 0.83 -10.59
N ALA A 125 -4.93 0.38 -9.46
CA ALA A 125 -5.45 0.71 -8.13
C ALA A 125 -5.31 2.21 -7.82
N TYR A 126 -4.13 2.79 -8.05
CA TYR A 126 -3.88 4.20 -7.76
C TYR A 126 -4.82 5.11 -8.56
N SER A 127 -4.98 4.84 -9.86
CA SER A 127 -5.84 5.64 -10.74
C SER A 127 -7.32 5.55 -10.40
N ALA A 128 -7.75 4.51 -9.67
CA ALA A 128 -9.14 4.38 -9.24
C ALA A 128 -9.49 5.35 -8.10
N ILE A 129 -8.50 5.85 -7.34
CA ILE A 129 -8.71 6.75 -6.21
C ILE A 129 -7.87 8.04 -6.28
N GLY A 130 -7.00 8.19 -7.28
CA GLY A 130 -6.08 9.31 -7.45
C GLY A 130 -5.67 9.53 -8.91
N ASN A 131 -4.67 10.36 -9.15
CA ASN A 131 -4.09 10.59 -10.48
C ASN A 131 -2.60 10.23 -10.44
N LEU A 132 -2.12 9.34 -11.32
CA LEU A 132 -0.72 8.90 -11.33
C LEU A 132 0.29 10.06 -11.32
N SER A 133 -0.06 11.21 -11.91
CA SER A 133 0.81 12.39 -11.94
C SER A 133 1.05 13.04 -10.57
N SER A 134 0.23 12.76 -9.54
CA SER A 134 0.52 13.23 -8.18
C SER A 134 1.66 12.46 -7.53
N GLY A 135 1.95 11.24 -7.99
CA GLY A 135 3.02 10.38 -7.48
C GLY A 135 2.74 9.78 -6.10
N ILE A 136 2.26 10.61 -5.16
CA ILE A 136 1.95 10.28 -3.77
C ILE A 136 0.59 10.84 -3.37
N MET A 137 -0.10 10.18 -2.45
CA MET A 137 -1.34 10.68 -1.85
C MET A 137 -1.55 10.12 -0.44
N PRO A 138 -2.24 10.86 0.44
CA PRO A 138 -2.58 10.36 1.76
C PRO A 138 -3.80 9.43 1.70
N VAL A 139 -3.72 8.28 2.34
CA VAL A 139 -4.81 7.27 2.37
C VAL A 139 -5.13 6.81 3.78
N ALA A 140 -6.35 6.32 3.97
CA ALA A 140 -6.73 5.45 5.08
C ALA A 140 -6.75 3.98 4.61
N ILE A 141 -6.24 3.08 5.46
CA ILE A 141 -6.17 1.63 5.22
C ILE A 141 -6.91 0.93 6.35
N HIS A 142 -7.82 0.01 6.01
CA HIS A 142 -8.57 -0.78 6.99
C HIS A 142 -9.03 -2.12 6.40
N SER A 143 -9.43 -3.06 7.27
CA SER A 143 -9.89 -4.41 6.92
C SER A 143 -11.34 -4.60 7.32
#